data_AF-A0A6T6NZ86-F1
#
_entry.id   AF-A0A6T6NZ86-F1
#
_cell.length_a   1.000
_cell.length_b   1.000
_cell.length_c   1.000
_cell.angle_alpha   90.00
_cell.angle_beta   90.00
_cell.angle_gamma   90.00
#
_symmetry.space_group_name_H-M   'P 1'
#
loop_
_entity.id
_entity.type
_entity.pdbx_description
1 polymer ?
#
loop_
_entity_poly.entity_id
_entity_poly.type
_entity_poly.pdbx_seq_one_letter_code
_entity_poly.pdbx_strand_id
1 'polypeptide(L)'
;EKQRERDIEEFSRLEAGKSRSSVRQGEDGPRTTGVTSHGVDVTNKLQFNFWLPTNTPDAGSQKIVKPDTKTKNPISKKPLRVKELVAMKFTPVSNEANRTTEEEKKFGRYMCAVCLRTLTNSVRSGVIRTSGSVICSACIARFVEKERIDPISGKPLDFRKDIIFLKSGGTAFAASEGDEKKVAEKYMPAMRV
;
A
#
# COMPACT_ATOMS: atom_id res chain seq x y z
N GLU A 1 -2.69 -51.20 40.20
CA GLU A 1 -1.41 -50.60 40.62
C GLU A 1 -0.42 -50.45 39.46
N LYS A 2 -0.04 -51.54 38.77
CA LYS A 2 0.89 -51.51 37.62
C LYS A 2 0.53 -50.59 36.43
N GLN A 3 -0.75 -50.28 36.22
CA GLN A 3 -1.17 -49.34 35.17
C GLN A 3 -0.82 -47.89 35.55
N ARG A 4 -1.09 -47.52 36.81
CA ARG A 4 -0.87 -46.17 37.33
C ARG A 4 0.62 -45.80 37.35
N GLU A 5 1.48 -46.77 37.62
CA GLU A 5 2.94 -46.58 37.60
C GLU A 5 3.48 -46.33 36.18
N ARG A 6 2.92 -47.04 35.18
CA ARG A 6 3.26 -46.79 33.76
C ARG A 6 2.81 -45.42 33.29
N ASP A 7 1.61 -45.00 33.70
CA ASP A 7 1.07 -43.68 33.33
C ASP A 7 1.90 -42.54 33.96
N ILE A 8 2.44 -42.72 35.18
CA ILE A 8 3.31 -41.75 35.85
C ILE A 8 4.69 -41.67 35.18
N GLU A 9 5.23 -42.80 34.74
CA GLU A 9 6.54 -42.88 34.06
C GLU A 9 6.48 -42.31 32.64
N GLU A 10 5.36 -42.53 31.94
CA GLU A 10 5.06 -41.91 30.65
C GLU A 10 4.87 -40.39 30.79
N PHE A 11 4.13 -39.93 31.80
CA PHE A 11 3.96 -38.51 32.09
C PHE A 11 5.29 -37.81 32.44
N SER A 12 6.15 -38.46 33.23
CA SER A 12 7.47 -37.94 33.59
C SER A 12 8.43 -37.85 32.40
N ARG A 13 8.36 -38.80 31.45
CA ARG A 13 9.09 -38.73 30.17
C ARG A 13 8.61 -37.59 29.27
N LEU A 14 7.30 -37.35 29.24
CA LEU A 14 6.68 -36.28 28.45
C LEU A 14 7.00 -34.88 28.99
N GLU A 15 7.12 -34.73 30.32
CA GLU A 15 7.58 -33.50 30.98
C GLU A 15 9.08 -33.25 30.77
N ALA A 16 9.92 -34.29 30.91
CA ALA A 16 11.37 -34.17 30.68
C ALA A 16 11.72 -33.82 29.22
N GLY A 17 10.89 -34.25 28.26
CA GLY A 17 11.00 -33.90 26.83
C GLY A 17 10.47 -32.51 26.47
N LYS A 18 9.86 -31.76 27.41
CA LYS A 18 9.23 -30.46 27.15
C LYS A 18 10.13 -29.26 27.44
N SER A 19 11.46 -29.44 27.46
CA SER A 19 12.39 -28.32 27.43
C SER A 19 12.44 -27.71 26.02
N ARG A 20 11.65 -26.65 25.86
CA ARG A 20 11.70 -25.64 24.78
C ARG A 20 11.51 -26.16 23.36
N SER A 21 10.25 -26.31 22.96
CA SER A 21 9.86 -26.07 21.57
C SER A 21 10.23 -24.62 21.19
N SER A 22 11.11 -24.48 20.21
CA SER A 22 11.51 -23.19 19.65
C SER A 22 10.32 -22.53 18.95
N VAL A 23 9.57 -21.72 19.68
CA VAL A 23 8.68 -20.73 19.08
C VAL A 23 9.57 -19.70 18.41
N ARG A 24 9.62 -19.74 17.07
CA ARG A 24 10.18 -18.66 16.26
C ARG A 24 9.22 -17.47 16.37
N GLN A 25 9.50 -16.57 17.30
CA GLN A 25 8.94 -15.22 17.28
C GLN A 25 9.92 -14.30 16.53
N GLY A 26 9.42 -13.74 15.44
CA GLY A 26 10.04 -12.60 14.80
C GLY A 26 9.91 -11.35 15.67
N GLU A 27 10.97 -10.54 15.57
CA GLU A 27 11.09 -9.08 15.68
C GLU A 27 10.32 -8.28 16.77
N ASP A 28 11.07 -7.35 17.37
CA ASP A 28 10.65 -6.09 17.99
C ASP A 28 10.45 -5.99 19.53
N GLY A 29 11.42 -5.31 20.17
CA GLY A 29 11.21 -4.53 21.41
C GLY A 29 12.06 -4.97 22.61
N PRO A 30 12.83 -4.06 23.27
CA PRO A 30 13.55 -4.42 24.48
C PRO A 30 12.57 -4.51 25.65
N ARG A 31 12.51 -5.70 26.28
CA ARG A 31 11.81 -5.91 27.56
C ARG A 31 12.55 -5.15 28.65
N THR A 32 11.89 -4.14 29.21
CA THR A 32 12.29 -3.52 30.47
C THR A 32 11.86 -4.42 31.63
N THR A 33 12.79 -5.09 32.29
CA THR A 33 12.57 -5.60 33.65
C THR A 33 13.68 -5.09 34.55
N GLY A 34 13.28 -4.35 35.57
CA GLY A 34 14.14 -3.68 36.54
C GLY A 34 15.05 -4.64 37.31
N VAL A 35 16.25 -4.10 37.54
CA VAL A 35 17.40 -4.57 38.30
C VAL A 35 17.04 -5.08 39.70
N THR A 36 17.61 -6.22 40.10
CA THR A 36 18.36 -6.39 41.36
C THR A 36 19.18 -7.69 41.34
N SER A 37 20.51 -7.57 41.33
CA SER A 37 21.42 -8.39 42.15
C SER A 37 22.88 -8.01 41.86
N HIS A 38 23.66 -8.06 42.92
CA HIS A 38 25.03 -7.62 43.03
C HIS A 38 26.01 -8.49 42.22
N GLY A 39 27.04 -7.84 41.67
CA GLY A 39 28.27 -8.51 41.25
C GLY A 39 28.28 -9.04 39.81
N VAL A 40 27.99 -8.20 38.81
CA VAL A 40 28.19 -8.57 37.41
C VAL A 40 28.82 -7.41 36.66
N ASP A 41 29.90 -7.70 35.95
CA ASP A 41 30.80 -6.79 35.25
C ASP A 41 30.12 -5.56 34.66
N VAL A 42 30.71 -4.39 34.94
CA VAL A 42 30.31 -3.08 34.38
C VAL A 42 30.21 -3.14 32.85
N THR A 43 30.98 -4.03 32.21
CA THR A 43 30.96 -4.28 30.77
C THR A 43 29.63 -4.87 30.26
N ASN A 44 28.96 -5.75 31.02
CA ASN A 44 27.69 -6.38 30.63
C ASN A 44 26.50 -5.41 30.74
N LYS A 45 26.50 -4.49 31.72
CA LYS A 45 25.46 -3.45 31.84
C LYS A 45 25.51 -2.42 30.71
N LEU A 46 26.70 -2.21 30.13
CA LEU A 46 26.92 -1.22 29.07
C LEU A 46 26.46 -1.71 27.70
N GLN A 47 26.31 -3.02 27.47
CA GLN A 47 25.89 -3.61 26.18
C GLN A 47 24.48 -3.22 25.73
N PHE A 48 23.60 -2.82 26.66
CA PHE A 48 22.22 -2.42 26.35
C PHE A 48 22.05 -0.91 26.14
N ASN A 49 23.10 -0.12 26.34
CA ASN A 49 23.05 1.32 26.17
C ASN A 49 23.27 1.67 24.69
N PHE A 50 22.19 2.08 24.03
CA PHE A 50 22.17 2.51 22.63
C PHE A 50 23.16 3.66 22.33
N TRP A 51 23.41 4.53 23.30
CA TRP A 51 24.26 5.73 23.14
C TRP A 51 25.76 5.46 23.27
N LEU A 52 26.17 4.22 23.56
CA LEU A 52 27.58 3.88 23.55
C LEU A 52 28.06 3.67 22.10
N PRO A 53 29.17 4.32 21.68
CA PRO A 53 29.71 4.17 20.31
C PRO A 53 30.00 2.72 19.88
N THR A 54 30.21 1.82 20.84
CA THR A 54 30.45 0.38 20.59
C THR A 54 29.17 -0.40 20.29
N ASN A 55 28.00 0.11 20.68
CA ASN A 55 26.69 -0.55 20.53
C ASN A 55 25.74 0.22 19.62
N THR A 56 26.09 1.44 19.20
CA THR A 56 25.42 2.07 18.08
C THR A 56 25.53 1.11 16.90
N PRO A 57 24.42 0.69 16.26
CA PRO A 57 24.49 -0.10 15.06
C PRO A 57 25.31 0.71 14.07
N ASP A 58 26.56 0.28 13.88
CA ASP A 58 27.44 0.89 12.90
C ASP A 58 26.67 0.83 11.60
N ALA A 59 26.51 1.96 10.94
CA ALA A 59 25.77 2.05 9.69
C ALA A 59 26.65 1.39 8.62
N GLY A 60 26.78 0.07 8.71
CA GLY A 60 27.69 -0.75 7.92
C GLY A 60 27.50 -0.35 6.49
N SER A 61 28.60 0.05 5.85
CA SER A 61 28.67 0.75 4.56
C SER A 61 27.44 0.44 3.71
N GLN A 62 26.40 1.26 3.81
CA GLN A 62 25.20 1.01 3.05
C GLN A 62 25.66 1.04 1.60
N LYS A 63 25.52 -0.09 0.88
CA LYS A 63 25.88 -0.14 -0.53
C LYS A 63 24.97 0.88 -1.21
N ILE A 64 25.50 2.07 -1.47
CA ILE A 64 24.81 3.15 -2.16
C ILE A 64 24.57 2.63 -3.57
N VAL A 65 23.39 2.04 -3.78
CA VAL A 65 22.97 1.62 -5.11
C VAL A 65 22.76 2.88 -5.91
N LYS A 66 23.38 2.95 -7.09
CA LYS A 66 23.20 4.07 -8.00
C LYS A 66 21.69 4.28 -8.21
N PRO A 67 21.15 5.49 -7.95
CA PRO A 67 19.74 5.75 -8.12
C PRO A 67 19.35 5.44 -9.56
N ASP A 68 18.16 4.86 -9.74
CA ASP A 68 17.69 4.55 -11.08
C ASP A 68 17.57 5.85 -11.88
N THR A 69 18.11 5.84 -13.10
CA THR A 69 18.09 6.99 -13.99
C THR A 69 16.73 7.14 -14.67
N LYS A 70 15.94 6.08 -14.73
CA LYS A 70 14.62 6.09 -15.38
C LYS A 70 13.54 6.52 -14.39
N THR A 71 12.74 7.51 -14.78
CA THR A 71 11.51 7.88 -14.06
C THR A 71 10.54 6.69 -14.08
N LYS A 72 10.12 6.24 -12.89
CA LYS A 72 9.17 5.13 -12.73
C LYS A 72 7.85 5.64 -12.15
N ASN A 73 6.77 4.95 -12.50
CA ASN A 73 5.48 5.15 -11.85
C ASN A 73 5.57 4.67 -10.38
N PRO A 74 5.11 5.47 -9.40
CA PRO A 74 5.25 5.15 -7.97
C PRO A 74 4.43 3.92 -7.53
N ILE A 75 3.36 3.60 -8.26
CA ILE A 75 2.48 2.47 -7.94
C ILE A 75 2.98 1.21 -8.62
N SER A 76 3.19 1.25 -9.95
CA SER A 76 3.49 0.05 -10.74
C SER A 76 4.99 -0.22 -10.96
N LYS A 77 5.88 0.69 -10.53
CA LYS A 77 7.34 0.66 -10.77
C LYS A 77 7.76 0.54 -12.25
N LYS A 78 6.82 0.69 -13.20
CA LYS A 78 7.06 0.70 -14.64
C LYS A 78 7.70 2.03 -15.07
N PRO A 79 8.58 2.03 -16.09
CA PRO A 79 9.14 3.26 -16.63
C PRO A 79 8.02 4.14 -17.18
N LEU A 80 8.05 5.43 -16.86
CA LEU A 80 7.02 6.40 -17.23
C LEU A 80 7.67 7.56 -17.98
N ARG A 81 7.13 7.89 -19.17
CA ARG A 81 7.59 9.03 -19.97
C ARG A 81 6.60 10.18 -19.89
N VAL A 82 7.08 11.41 -20.09
CA VAL A 82 6.22 12.62 -20.08
C VAL A 82 5.07 12.53 -21.08
N LYS A 83 5.29 11.91 -22.25
CA LYS A 83 4.27 11.70 -23.29
C LYS A 83 3.14 10.74 -22.89
N GLU A 84 3.35 9.96 -21.83
CA GLU A 84 2.36 9.00 -21.30
C GLU A 84 1.50 9.62 -20.19
N LEU A 85 1.83 10.84 -19.75
CA LEU A 85 1.03 11.59 -18.79
C LEU A 85 -0.18 12.20 -19.48
N VAL A 86 -1.34 12.06 -18.85
CA VAL A 86 -2.61 12.59 -19.36
C VAL A 86 -3.15 13.58 -18.34
N ALA A 87 -3.52 14.78 -18.80
CA ALA A 87 -4.20 15.76 -17.97
C ALA A 87 -5.62 15.29 -17.67
N MET A 88 -5.91 15.09 -16.38
CA MET A 88 -7.19 14.55 -15.93
C MET A 88 -8.18 15.69 -15.67
N LYS A 89 -9.33 15.66 -16.35
CA LYS A 89 -10.41 16.64 -16.23
C LYS A 89 -11.62 16.00 -15.56
N PHE A 90 -11.90 16.44 -14.35
CA PHE A 90 -13.10 16.04 -13.63
C PHE A 90 -14.22 17.04 -13.87
N THR A 91 -15.41 16.54 -14.19
CA THR A 91 -16.61 17.39 -14.35
C THR A 91 -17.25 17.60 -12.98
N PRO A 92 -17.34 18.85 -12.47
CA PRO A 92 -17.98 19.12 -11.19
C PRO A 92 -19.49 18.88 -11.27
N VAL A 93 -20.09 18.48 -10.15
CA VAL A 93 -21.55 18.35 -10.06
C VAL A 93 -22.21 19.72 -9.92
N SER A 94 -22.98 20.13 -10.94
CA SER A 94 -23.60 21.47 -11.06
C SER A 94 -24.55 21.86 -9.92
N ASN A 95 -25.12 20.90 -9.18
CA ASN A 95 -26.06 21.19 -8.10
C ASN A 95 -25.32 21.39 -6.78
N GLU A 96 -24.66 22.53 -6.61
CA GLU A 96 -24.12 22.94 -5.31
C GLU A 96 -25.23 23.42 -4.36
N ALA A 97 -26.34 23.94 -4.91
CA ALA A 97 -27.44 24.53 -4.16
C ALA A 97 -28.37 23.51 -3.48
N ASN A 98 -28.44 22.26 -3.96
CA ASN A 98 -29.33 21.21 -3.43
C ASN A 98 -28.63 20.16 -2.56
N ARG A 99 -27.36 20.36 -2.18
CA ARG A 99 -26.64 19.45 -1.29
C ARG A 99 -27.07 19.69 0.16
N THR A 100 -28.08 18.95 0.59
CA THR A 100 -28.67 19.07 1.93
C THR A 100 -27.82 18.37 2.98
N THR A 101 -26.99 17.39 2.60
CA THR A 101 -26.15 16.63 3.53
C THR A 101 -24.68 17.06 3.47
N GLU A 102 -23.99 17.06 4.62
CA GLU A 102 -22.57 17.38 4.72
C GLU A 102 -21.70 16.35 3.97
N GLU A 103 -22.20 15.11 3.88
CA GLU A 103 -21.58 13.99 3.18
C GLU A 103 -21.54 14.23 1.67
N GLU A 104 -22.60 14.75 1.05
CA GLU A 104 -22.60 15.10 -0.40
C GLU A 104 -21.65 16.26 -0.73
N LYS A 105 -21.41 17.16 0.23
CA LYS A 105 -20.41 18.24 0.09
C LYS A 105 -18.97 17.69 0.12
N LYS A 106 -18.74 16.59 0.85
CA LYS A 106 -17.42 15.92 0.97
C LYS A 106 -17.21 14.84 -0.11
N PHE A 107 -18.18 13.97 -0.34
CA PHE A 107 -18.13 12.77 -1.16
C PHE A 107 -19.18 12.82 -2.29
N GLY A 108 -18.92 13.60 -3.33
CA GLY A 108 -19.87 13.74 -4.45
C GLY A 108 -19.59 14.89 -5.40
N ARG A 109 -18.35 15.39 -5.41
CA ARG A 109 -17.98 16.61 -6.13
C ARG A 109 -17.93 16.45 -7.63
N TYR A 110 -17.72 15.23 -8.11
CA TYR A 110 -17.45 14.95 -9.52
C TYR A 110 -18.42 13.94 -10.11
N MET A 111 -18.76 14.13 -11.37
CA MET A 111 -19.61 13.25 -12.16
C MET A 111 -18.91 12.75 -13.41
N CYS A 112 -19.44 11.66 -13.95
CA CYS A 112 -19.08 11.17 -15.27
C CYS A 112 -19.49 12.17 -16.35
N ALA A 113 -18.59 12.48 -17.27
CA ALA A 113 -18.85 13.45 -18.33
C ALA A 113 -19.91 13.01 -19.37
N VAL A 114 -20.27 11.72 -19.43
CA VAL A 114 -21.23 11.18 -20.41
C VAL A 114 -22.60 10.94 -19.77
N CYS A 115 -22.65 10.15 -18.70
CA CYS A 115 -23.92 9.77 -18.06
C CYS A 115 -24.34 10.71 -16.93
N LEU A 116 -23.51 11.70 -16.58
CA LEU A 116 -23.72 12.67 -15.50
C LEU A 116 -23.97 12.03 -14.11
N ARG A 117 -23.69 10.73 -13.97
CA ARG A 117 -23.76 10.03 -12.68
C ARG A 117 -22.57 10.41 -11.81
N THR A 118 -22.82 10.65 -10.53
CA THR A 118 -21.79 10.94 -9.53
C THR A 118 -20.77 9.80 -9.43
N LEU A 119 -19.49 10.15 -9.43
CA LEU A 119 -18.38 9.22 -9.27
C LEU A 119 -18.16 8.96 -7.78
N THR A 120 -18.55 7.77 -7.31
CA THR A 120 -18.29 7.28 -5.95
C THR A 120 -17.21 6.19 -5.99
N ASN A 121 -16.63 5.82 -4.84
CA ASN A 121 -15.60 4.78 -4.74
C ASN A 121 -16.06 3.44 -5.35
N SER A 122 -17.33 3.10 -5.17
CA SER A 122 -17.93 1.87 -5.73
C SER A 122 -17.98 1.86 -7.26
N VAL A 123 -17.98 3.03 -7.90
CA VAL A 123 -18.06 3.14 -9.35
C VAL A 123 -16.65 3.13 -9.92
N ARG A 124 -16.28 2.01 -10.56
CA ARG A 124 -15.04 1.97 -11.34
C ARG A 124 -15.08 3.02 -12.45
N SER A 125 -14.01 3.78 -12.55
CA SER A 125 -13.88 4.88 -13.50
C SER A 125 -12.60 4.74 -14.32
N GLY A 126 -12.60 5.35 -15.50
CA GLY A 126 -11.46 5.39 -16.40
C GLY A 126 -11.35 6.75 -17.06
N VAL A 127 -10.13 7.08 -17.48
CA VAL A 127 -9.81 8.32 -18.20
C VAL A 127 -9.61 7.98 -19.66
N ILE A 128 -10.17 8.82 -20.54
CA ILE A 128 -9.85 8.78 -21.97
C ILE A 128 -8.69 9.74 -22.24
N ARG A 129 -7.65 9.24 -22.91
CA ARG A 129 -6.42 10.00 -23.21
C ARG A 129 -6.64 11.19 -24.14
N THR A 130 -7.56 11.10 -25.10
CA THR A 130 -7.82 12.15 -26.10
C THR A 130 -8.45 13.40 -25.51
N SER A 131 -9.47 13.25 -24.67
CA SER A 131 -10.18 14.37 -24.00
C SER A 131 -9.61 14.70 -22.63
N GLY A 132 -9.00 13.72 -21.96
CA GLY A 132 -8.60 13.79 -20.55
C GLY A 132 -9.76 13.64 -19.58
N SER A 133 -10.97 13.39 -20.07
CA SER A 133 -12.19 13.36 -19.26
C SER A 133 -12.36 12.03 -18.52
N VAL A 134 -12.92 12.12 -17.30
CA VAL A 134 -13.20 10.96 -16.46
C VAL A 134 -14.59 10.40 -16.74
N ILE A 135 -14.66 9.11 -16.99
CA ILE A 135 -15.87 8.42 -17.44
C ILE A 135 -16.08 7.13 -16.64
N CYS A 136 -17.35 6.76 -16.47
CA CYS A 136 -17.76 5.55 -15.78
C CYS A 136 -17.42 4.27 -16.57
N SER A 137 -17.07 3.16 -15.91
CA SER A 137 -16.78 1.89 -16.59
C SER A 137 -17.94 1.39 -17.44
N ALA A 138 -19.18 1.57 -16.99
CA ALA A 138 -20.38 1.22 -17.76
C ALA A 138 -20.50 2.03 -19.07
N CYS A 139 -20.08 3.29 -19.05
CA CYS A 139 -20.08 4.17 -20.20
C CYS A 139 -18.98 3.76 -21.20
N ILE A 140 -17.83 3.33 -20.68
CA ILE A 140 -16.73 2.79 -21.48
C ILE A 140 -17.17 1.53 -22.24
N ALA A 141 -17.81 0.58 -21.55
CA ALA A 141 -18.32 -0.65 -22.17
C ALA A 141 -19.44 -0.40 -23.19
N ARG A 142 -20.28 0.62 -22.96
CA ARG A 142 -21.43 0.91 -23.85
C ARG A 142 -21.03 1.68 -25.11
N PHE A 143 -20.25 2.74 -24.96
CA PHE A 143 -19.95 3.67 -26.06
C PHE A 143 -18.56 3.39 -26.65
N VAL A 144 -17.53 3.41 -25.80
CA VAL A 144 -16.13 3.39 -26.25
C VAL A 144 -15.74 2.03 -26.84
N GLU A 145 -16.27 0.94 -26.29
CA GLU A 145 -15.98 -0.40 -26.81
C GLU A 145 -16.61 -0.65 -28.19
N LYS A 146 -17.80 -0.09 -28.43
CA LYS A 146 -18.55 -0.27 -29.68
C LYS A 146 -18.11 0.69 -30.77
N GLU A 147 -18.04 1.98 -30.46
CA GLU A 147 -17.84 3.04 -31.45
C GLU A 147 -16.36 3.36 -31.69
N ARG A 148 -15.46 3.00 -30.76
CA ARG A 148 -14.02 3.34 -30.82
C ARG A 148 -13.76 4.83 -31.04
N ILE A 149 -14.68 5.67 -30.57
CA ILE A 149 -14.65 7.13 -30.68
C ILE A 149 -14.82 7.72 -29.28
N ASP A 150 -14.19 8.85 -29.05
CA ASP A 150 -14.33 9.63 -27.82
C ASP A 150 -15.70 10.32 -27.80
N PRO A 151 -16.58 10.02 -26.83
CA PRO A 151 -17.92 10.59 -26.77
C PRO A 151 -17.94 12.11 -26.52
N ILE A 152 -16.80 12.71 -26.12
CA ILE A 152 -16.72 14.14 -25.79
C ILE A 152 -16.00 14.94 -26.87
N SER A 153 -14.90 14.38 -27.41
CA SER A 153 -14.09 15.08 -28.43
C SER A 153 -14.36 14.61 -29.86
N GLY A 154 -15.09 13.50 -30.06
CA GLY A 154 -15.35 12.92 -31.37
C GLY A 154 -14.13 12.33 -32.07
N LYS A 155 -12.98 12.23 -31.39
CA LYS A 155 -11.74 11.69 -31.96
C LYS A 155 -11.72 10.16 -31.89
N PRO A 156 -11.15 9.47 -32.89
CA PRO A 156 -10.96 8.03 -32.84
C PRO A 156 -9.99 7.67 -31.71
N LEU A 157 -10.22 6.54 -31.04
CA LEU A 157 -9.40 6.07 -29.92
C LEU A 157 -9.19 4.55 -29.97
N ASP A 158 -8.01 4.13 -29.51
CA ASP A 158 -7.68 2.71 -29.31
C ASP A 158 -8.01 2.28 -27.88
N PHE A 159 -8.90 1.31 -27.71
CA PHE A 159 -9.34 0.86 -26.39
C PHE A 159 -8.22 0.42 -25.44
N ARG A 160 -7.19 -0.26 -25.96
CA ARG A 160 -6.08 -0.77 -25.13
C ARG A 160 -5.08 0.30 -24.71
N LYS A 161 -4.95 1.38 -25.48
CA LYS A 161 -3.89 2.38 -25.29
C LYS A 161 -4.45 3.68 -24.72
N ASP A 162 -5.61 4.12 -25.19
CA ASP A 162 -6.20 5.42 -24.85
C ASP A 162 -7.05 5.38 -23.58
N ILE A 163 -7.39 4.20 -23.07
CA ILE A 163 -8.21 4.06 -21.86
C ILE A 163 -7.31 3.69 -20.69
N ILE A 164 -7.28 4.55 -19.69
CA ILE A 164 -6.54 4.34 -18.45
C ILE A 164 -7.56 4.11 -17.34
N PHE A 165 -7.65 2.87 -16.86
CA PHE A 165 -8.51 2.54 -15.72
C PHE A 165 -7.93 3.08 -14.42
N LEU A 166 -8.76 3.80 -13.68
CA LEU A 166 -8.40 4.31 -12.37
C LEU A 166 -8.50 3.18 -11.35
N LYS A 167 -7.52 3.13 -10.45
CA LYS A 167 -7.56 2.24 -9.30
C LYS A 167 -8.48 2.84 -8.25
N SER A 168 -9.39 2.05 -7.69
CA SER A 168 -10.22 2.54 -6.59
C SER A 168 -9.38 2.67 -5.33
N GLY A 169 -9.43 3.84 -4.70
CA GLY A 169 -8.70 4.13 -3.48
C GLY A 169 -9.56 3.81 -2.26
N GLY A 170 -9.36 2.64 -1.67
CA GLY A 170 -9.80 2.36 -0.30
C GLY A 170 -10.54 1.04 -0.14
N THR A 171 -9.92 0.12 0.60
CA THR A 171 -10.59 -0.59 1.71
C THR A 171 -9.54 -0.79 2.81
N ALA A 172 -9.99 -0.93 4.05
CA ALA A 172 -9.26 -0.69 5.31
C ALA A 172 -8.05 -1.61 5.61
N PHE A 173 -7.49 -2.31 4.63
CA PHE A 173 -6.29 -3.13 4.79
C PHE A 173 -5.32 -2.92 3.63
N ALA A 174 -4.02 -2.94 3.93
CA ALA A 174 -2.93 -2.77 2.98
C ALA A 174 -2.97 -3.77 1.79
N ALA A 175 -3.80 -4.81 1.84
CA ALA A 175 -3.91 -5.88 0.87
C ALA A 175 -5.14 -5.81 -0.07
N SER A 176 -5.82 -4.67 -0.20
CA SER A 176 -6.94 -4.60 -1.13
C SER A 176 -6.51 -4.27 -2.58
N GLU A 177 -6.84 -5.23 -3.44
CA GLU A 177 -6.89 -5.26 -4.92
C GLU A 177 -5.55 -5.39 -5.69
N GLY A 178 -5.13 -6.64 -5.91
CA GLY A 178 -4.05 -7.06 -6.82
C GLY A 178 -2.75 -7.46 -6.09
N ASP A 179 -2.05 -8.46 -6.63
CA ASP A 179 -0.85 -9.15 -6.08
C ASP A 179 0.39 -8.25 -5.81
N GLU A 180 0.21 -6.95 -5.78
CA GLU A 180 1.26 -5.96 -5.54
C GLU A 180 1.30 -5.64 -4.04
N LYS A 181 2.22 -6.27 -3.31
CA LYS A 181 2.54 -5.89 -1.92
C LYS A 181 2.78 -4.38 -1.87
N LYS A 182 1.92 -3.65 -1.17
CA LYS A 182 2.09 -2.20 -0.96
C LYS A 182 3.26 -2.00 -0.01
N VAL A 183 4.46 -1.82 -0.56
CA VAL A 183 5.66 -1.51 0.21
C VAL A 183 5.66 -0.02 0.51
N ALA A 184 5.64 0.34 1.80
CA ALA A 184 5.80 1.70 2.26
C ALA A 184 7.29 2.10 2.16
N GLU A 185 7.73 2.51 0.97
CA GLU A 185 9.05 3.10 0.75
C GLU A 185 8.93 4.62 0.75
N LYS A 186 9.77 5.30 1.53
CA LYS A 186 9.85 6.78 1.53
C LYS A 186 10.39 7.26 0.19
N TYR A 187 9.51 7.67 -0.72
CA TYR A 187 9.89 8.20 -2.02
C TYR A 187 10.19 9.71 -1.92
N MET A 188 11.48 10.07 -1.95
CA MET A 188 11.92 11.46 -2.03
C MET A 188 12.38 11.73 -3.48
N PRO A 189 11.59 12.45 -4.30
CA PRO A 189 12.08 12.88 -5.61
C PRO A 189 13.21 13.89 -5.40
N ALA A 190 14.45 13.45 -5.57
CA ALA A 190 15.58 14.37 -5.61
C ALA A 190 15.52 15.15 -6.93
N MET A 191 15.28 16.45 -6.85
CA MET A 191 15.42 17.36 -7.98
C MET A 191 16.91 17.42 -8.33
N ARG A 192 17.28 17.01 -9.55
CA ARG A 192 18.62 17.22 -10.06
C ARG A 192 18.72 18.72 -10.40
N VAL A 193 19.42 19.47 -9.57
CA VAL A 193 19.84 20.86 -9.82
C VAL A 193 20.98 20.85 -10.84
#